data_AF-A0AB39QPG6-F1
#
_entry.id   AF-A0AB39QPG6-F1
#
_cell.length_a   1.000
_cell.length_b   1.000
_cell.length_c   1.000
_cell.angle_alpha   90.00
_cell.angle_beta   90.00
_cell.angle_gamma   90.00
#
_symmetry.space_group_name_H-M   'P 1'
#
loop_
_entity.id
_entity.type
_entity.pdbx_description
1 polymer ?
#
loop_
_entity_poly.entity_id
_entity_poly.type
_entity_poly.pdbx_seq_one_letter_code
_entity_poly.pdbx_strand_id
1 'polypeptide(L)'
;MSLSSRESFLRRIKTIEQAAGDAFLIDRVLTDTSHNNRARLLRNGLMVVAFTSLEDFIRARTGDLLDAVSRTVVHFSDLPEVMKNAATMGAMKAARMRAEMAKNAGQDPISLLQEAGQHVASTAAGALQLSRYSLGYSASNVSSNEVAQILTAFHAMDAWNEITLIASRCGAGSMPLKAAYDQAMQLRHAAAHNADANTQPRDLQTFCSQAIAIALGFDVVASRAARLLKEGDPTILAAKVRVSDGLVLRFLDHEAKGCVERKEGTARAVKITRDPDEALKRAVKNAQKAYEPVVSRDARGLPLSWVATDVM
;
A
#
# COMPACT_ATOMS: atom_id res chain seq x y z
N MET A 1 -19.97 6.32 -7.56
CA MET A 1 -18.51 6.50 -7.76
C MET A 1 -17.80 5.46 -6.92
N SER A 2 -16.98 4.59 -7.53
CA SER A 2 -16.10 3.71 -6.76
C SER A 2 -15.06 4.55 -6.03
N LEU A 3 -14.86 4.30 -4.73
CA LEU A 3 -13.77 4.93 -3.98
C LEU A 3 -12.42 4.48 -4.56
N SER A 4 -11.41 5.33 -4.44
CA SER A 4 -10.03 4.92 -4.75
C SER A 4 -9.58 3.77 -3.83
N SER A 5 -8.61 2.97 -4.27
CA SER A 5 -8.03 1.87 -3.48
C SER A 5 -7.56 2.34 -2.10
N ARG A 6 -6.92 3.51 -2.04
CA ARG A 6 -6.48 4.17 -0.81
C ARG A 6 -7.63 4.58 0.11
N GLU A 7 -8.66 5.24 -0.41
CA GLU A 7 -9.82 5.65 0.42
C GLU A 7 -10.57 4.43 0.96
N SER A 8 -10.73 3.39 0.14
CA SER A 8 -11.33 2.12 0.56
C SER A 8 -10.52 1.49 1.70
N PHE A 9 -9.19 1.42 1.56
CA PHE A 9 -8.28 0.92 2.58
C PHE A 9 -8.37 1.73 3.89
N LEU A 10 -8.17 3.05 3.83
CA LEU A 10 -8.21 3.93 5.00
C LEU A 10 -9.54 3.83 5.75
N ARG A 11 -10.66 3.80 5.01
CA ARG A 11 -11.99 3.64 5.61
C ARG A 11 -12.13 2.29 6.32
N ARG A 12 -11.69 1.20 5.70
CA ARG A 12 -11.73 -0.14 6.32
C ARG A 12 -10.90 -0.20 7.60
N ILE A 13 -9.64 0.25 7.54
CA ILE A 13 -8.74 0.24 8.71
C ILE A 13 -9.28 1.12 9.84
N LYS A 14 -9.76 2.33 9.54
CA LYS A 14 -10.37 3.20 10.56
C LYS A 14 -11.61 2.58 11.20
N THR A 15 -12.44 1.90 10.40
CA THR A 15 -13.63 1.20 10.92
C THR A 15 -13.22 0.07 11.87
N ILE A 16 -12.17 -0.68 11.53
CA ILE A 16 -11.66 -1.78 12.37
C ILE A 16 -11.03 -1.23 13.65
N GLU A 17 -10.25 -0.15 13.56
CA GLU A 17 -9.66 0.52 14.73
C GLU A 17 -10.74 0.97 15.72
N GLN A 18 -11.81 1.59 15.21
CA GLN A 18 -12.97 2.00 16.02
C GLN A 18 -13.68 0.80 16.64
N ALA A 19 -13.92 -0.25 15.84
CA ALA A 19 -14.57 -1.47 16.31
C ALA A 19 -13.75 -2.14 17.42
N ALA A 20 -12.42 -2.13 17.35
CA ALA A 20 -11.54 -2.71 18.37
C ALA A 20 -11.70 -2.10 19.77
N GLY A 21 -12.29 -0.90 19.88
CA GLY A 21 -12.66 -0.26 21.15
C GLY A 21 -14.09 -0.53 21.63
N ASP A 22 -14.89 -1.29 20.86
CA ASP A 22 -16.29 -1.57 21.20
C ASP A 22 -16.39 -2.62 22.32
N ALA A 23 -17.36 -2.44 23.22
CA ALA A 23 -17.63 -3.33 24.34
C ALA A 23 -17.94 -4.77 23.91
N PHE A 24 -18.37 -4.98 22.67
CA PHE A 24 -18.59 -6.32 22.10
C PHE A 24 -17.29 -7.08 21.77
N LEU A 25 -16.16 -6.39 21.65
CA LEU A 25 -14.85 -6.98 21.34
C LEU A 25 -13.89 -7.00 22.53
N ILE A 26 -14.25 -6.32 23.62
CA ILE A 26 -13.48 -6.29 24.85
C ILE A 26 -13.92 -7.46 25.74
N ASP A 27 -12.94 -8.20 26.26
CA ASP A 27 -13.20 -9.27 27.21
C ASP A 27 -13.81 -8.71 28.51
N ARG A 28 -14.82 -9.41 29.01
CA ARG A 28 -15.43 -9.17 30.31
C ARG A 28 -14.74 -10.02 31.37
N VAL A 29 -15.29 -10.02 32.59
CA VAL A 29 -14.86 -10.91 33.67
C VAL A 29 -14.71 -12.35 33.18
N LEU A 30 -13.73 -13.08 33.71
CA LEU A 30 -13.35 -14.42 33.23
C LEU A 30 -14.50 -15.43 33.24
N THR A 31 -15.49 -15.24 34.10
CA THR A 31 -16.69 -16.08 34.20
C THR A 31 -17.69 -15.87 33.06
N ASP A 32 -17.63 -14.75 32.33
CA ASP A 32 -18.47 -14.49 31.17
C ASP A 32 -17.87 -15.14 29.89
N THR A 33 -17.75 -16.46 29.95
CA THR A 33 -17.12 -17.29 28.91
C THR A 33 -17.85 -17.16 27.56
N SER A 34 -19.17 -17.01 27.58
CA SER A 34 -20.00 -16.85 26.38
C SER A 34 -19.68 -15.55 25.65
N HIS A 35 -19.59 -14.43 26.37
CA HIS A 35 -19.18 -13.14 25.78
C HIS A 35 -17.74 -13.19 25.26
N ASN A 36 -16.80 -13.65 26.08
CA ASN A 36 -15.38 -13.67 25.73
C ASN A 36 -15.11 -14.54 24.49
N ASN A 37 -15.81 -15.67 24.35
CA ASN A 37 -15.73 -16.51 23.15
C ASN A 37 -16.26 -15.80 21.89
N ARG A 38 -17.37 -15.05 21.99
CA ARG A 38 -17.89 -14.24 20.87
C ARG A 38 -16.92 -13.12 20.50
N ALA A 39 -16.43 -12.38 21.50
CA ALA A 39 -15.46 -11.30 21.31
C ALA A 39 -14.19 -11.80 20.63
N ARG A 40 -13.64 -12.95 21.07
CA ARG A 40 -12.49 -13.63 20.45
C ARG A 40 -12.75 -13.96 18.98
N LEU A 41 -13.87 -14.59 18.67
CA LEU A 41 -14.21 -14.97 17.29
C LEU A 41 -14.34 -13.75 16.37
N LEU A 42 -14.99 -12.68 16.86
CA LEU A 42 -15.12 -11.43 16.12
C LEU A 42 -13.76 -10.76 15.90
N ARG A 43 -12.89 -10.70 16.92
CA ARG A 43 -11.53 -10.14 16.80
C ARG A 43 -10.69 -10.90 15.79
N ASN A 44 -10.75 -12.24 15.78
CA ASN A 44 -10.07 -13.06 14.78
C ASN A 44 -10.55 -12.74 13.36
N GLY A 45 -11.87 -12.62 13.15
CA GLY A 45 -12.44 -12.21 11.88
C GLY A 45 -11.94 -10.82 11.43
N LEU A 46 -11.92 -9.85 12.34
CA LEU A 46 -11.42 -8.51 12.04
C LEU A 46 -9.92 -8.48 11.72
N MET A 47 -9.11 -9.32 12.37
CA MET A 47 -7.68 -9.42 12.05
C MET A 47 -7.45 -9.89 10.61
N VAL A 48 -8.23 -10.89 10.18
CA VAL A 48 -8.19 -11.37 8.79
C VAL A 48 -8.59 -10.25 7.82
N VAL A 49 -9.70 -9.55 8.09
CA VAL A 49 -10.18 -8.45 7.24
C VAL A 49 -9.20 -7.27 7.21
N ALA A 50 -8.58 -6.93 8.33
CA ALA A 50 -7.58 -5.87 8.42
C ALA A 50 -6.39 -6.19 7.51
N PHE A 51 -5.84 -7.40 7.63
CA PHE A 51 -4.67 -7.81 6.85
C PHE A 51 -5.00 -7.87 5.35
N THR A 52 -6.14 -8.48 5.00
CA THR A 52 -6.60 -8.53 3.60
C THR A 52 -6.84 -7.14 3.02
N SER A 53 -7.28 -6.17 3.82
CA SER A 53 -7.42 -4.79 3.36
C SER A 53 -6.07 -4.17 2.94
N LEU A 54 -4.99 -4.47 3.67
CA LEU A 54 -3.64 -4.03 3.31
C LEU A 54 -3.13 -4.75 2.05
N GLU A 55 -3.38 -6.06 1.91
CA GLU A 55 -3.02 -6.83 0.72
C GLU A 55 -3.72 -6.30 -0.54
N ASP A 56 -5.03 -6.05 -0.43
CA ASP A 56 -5.84 -5.48 -1.52
C ASP A 56 -5.30 -4.11 -1.93
N PHE A 57 -4.95 -3.26 -0.96
CA PHE A 57 -4.35 -1.95 -1.21
C PHE A 57 -3.04 -2.08 -2.00
N ILE A 58 -2.11 -2.90 -1.52
CA ILE A 58 -0.79 -3.10 -2.17
C ILE A 58 -0.98 -3.59 -3.60
N ARG A 59 -1.84 -4.57 -3.84
CA ARG A 59 -2.12 -5.11 -5.18
C ARG A 59 -2.78 -4.09 -6.10
N ALA A 60 -3.83 -3.43 -5.64
CA ALA A 60 -4.53 -2.42 -6.42
C ALA A 60 -3.57 -1.28 -6.80
N ARG A 61 -2.77 -0.81 -5.83
CA ARG A 61 -1.81 0.26 -6.10
C ARG A 61 -0.69 -0.18 -7.03
N THR A 62 -0.21 -1.42 -6.90
CA THR A 62 0.77 -1.98 -7.85
C THR A 62 0.20 -1.99 -9.27
N GLY A 63 -1.07 -2.37 -9.45
CA GLY A 63 -1.75 -2.30 -10.74
C GLY A 63 -1.80 -0.88 -11.32
N ASP A 64 -2.20 0.11 -10.51
CA ASP A 64 -2.24 1.52 -10.92
C ASP A 64 -0.85 2.03 -11.37
N LEU A 65 0.21 1.62 -10.66
CA LEU A 65 1.58 2.02 -10.96
C LEU A 65 2.13 1.33 -12.21
N LEU A 66 1.75 0.07 -12.46
CA LEU A 66 2.07 -0.62 -13.71
C LEU A 66 1.37 0.02 -14.90
N ASP A 67 0.11 0.46 -14.77
CA ASP A 67 -0.57 1.24 -15.81
C ASP A 67 0.16 2.57 -16.08
N ALA A 68 0.63 3.24 -15.03
CA ALA A 68 1.40 4.47 -15.19
C ALA A 68 2.75 4.25 -15.91
N VAL A 69 3.48 3.19 -15.56
CA VAL A 69 4.75 2.83 -16.22
C VAL A 69 4.50 2.33 -17.65
N SER A 70 3.34 1.75 -17.96
CA SER A 70 2.97 1.39 -19.32
C SER A 70 2.97 2.59 -20.28
N ARG A 71 2.79 3.81 -19.74
CA ARG A 71 2.84 5.08 -20.48
C ARG A 71 4.22 5.76 -20.41
N THR A 72 5.28 4.97 -20.19
CA THR A 72 6.65 5.45 -20.17
C THR A 72 7.13 5.89 -21.55
N VAL A 73 8.11 6.79 -21.58
CA VAL A 73 8.86 7.14 -22.80
C VAL A 73 10.02 6.17 -23.08
N VAL A 74 10.32 5.28 -22.14
CA VAL A 74 11.44 4.34 -22.21
C VAL A 74 11.07 3.13 -23.06
N HIS A 75 11.96 2.72 -23.97
CA HIS A 75 11.77 1.49 -24.73
C HIS A 75 11.81 0.26 -23.80
N PHE A 76 11.00 -0.76 -24.10
CA PHE A 76 10.94 -1.97 -23.27
C PHE A 76 12.31 -2.63 -23.07
N SER A 77 13.19 -2.60 -24.08
CA SER A 77 14.56 -3.13 -24.01
C SER A 77 15.40 -2.49 -22.91
N ASP A 78 15.13 -1.22 -22.62
CA ASP A 78 15.91 -0.36 -21.74
C ASP A 78 15.33 -0.33 -20.32
N LEU A 79 14.17 -0.96 -20.12
CA LEU A 79 13.61 -1.14 -18.79
C LEU A 79 14.50 -2.09 -17.95
N PRO A 80 14.47 -1.90 -16.62
CA PRO A 80 15.02 -2.85 -15.67
C PRO A 80 14.76 -4.32 -16.00
N GLU A 81 15.80 -5.16 -15.91
CA GLU A 81 15.68 -6.60 -16.18
C GLU A 81 14.61 -7.27 -15.32
N VAL A 82 14.47 -6.85 -14.05
CA VAL A 82 13.42 -7.36 -13.15
C VAL A 82 12.03 -6.97 -13.67
N MET A 83 11.85 -5.75 -14.16
CA MET A 83 10.58 -5.29 -14.76
C MET A 83 10.28 -6.04 -16.05
N LYS A 84 11.27 -6.22 -16.93
CA LYS A 84 11.10 -6.98 -18.19
C LYS A 84 10.66 -8.42 -17.92
N ASN A 85 11.27 -9.08 -16.92
CA ASN A 85 10.89 -10.43 -16.52
C ASN A 85 9.48 -10.48 -15.89
N ALA A 86 9.10 -9.48 -15.08
CA ALA A 86 7.76 -9.38 -14.52
C ALA A 86 6.70 -9.15 -15.61
N ALA A 87 6.98 -8.28 -16.58
CA ALA A 87 6.11 -7.95 -17.70
C ALA A 87 5.89 -9.12 -18.67
N THR A 88 6.85 -10.05 -18.75
CA THR A 88 6.82 -11.18 -19.68
C THR A 88 6.49 -12.49 -18.96
N MET A 89 7.51 -13.18 -18.43
CA MET A 89 7.36 -14.49 -17.78
C MET A 89 6.44 -14.40 -16.55
N GLY A 90 6.58 -13.33 -15.75
CA GLY A 90 5.75 -13.10 -14.57
C GLY A 90 4.27 -12.98 -14.91
N ALA A 91 3.94 -12.18 -15.93
CA ALA A 91 2.58 -12.00 -16.43
C ALA A 91 1.95 -13.34 -16.87
N MET A 92 2.66 -14.14 -17.67
CA MET A 92 2.15 -15.44 -18.13
C MET A 92 1.95 -16.42 -16.98
N LYS A 93 2.89 -16.48 -16.02
CA LYS A 93 2.77 -17.34 -14.85
C LYS A 93 1.57 -16.98 -14.00
N ALA A 94 1.38 -15.68 -13.73
CA ALA A 94 0.24 -15.18 -12.96
C ALA A 94 -1.08 -15.47 -13.69
N ALA A 95 -1.14 -15.22 -15.00
CA ALA A 95 -2.30 -15.48 -15.83
C ALA A 95 -2.70 -16.96 -15.80
N ARG A 96 -1.75 -17.88 -15.93
CA ARG A 96 -2.01 -19.33 -15.83
C ARG A 96 -2.64 -19.70 -14.50
N MET A 97 -2.06 -19.25 -13.38
CA MET A 97 -2.60 -19.56 -12.05
C MET A 97 -4.02 -19.00 -11.88
N ARG A 98 -4.27 -17.79 -12.35
CA ARG A 98 -5.62 -17.20 -12.29
C ARG A 98 -6.62 -17.89 -13.20
N ALA A 99 -6.20 -18.31 -14.38
CA ALA A 99 -7.02 -19.10 -15.29
C ALA A 99 -7.42 -20.44 -14.66
N GLU A 100 -6.50 -21.11 -13.95
CA GLU A 100 -6.82 -22.33 -13.18
C GLU A 100 -7.85 -22.05 -12.08
N MET A 101 -7.69 -20.96 -11.33
CA MET A 101 -8.67 -20.56 -10.30
C MET A 101 -10.04 -20.20 -10.90
N ALA A 102 -10.07 -19.44 -12.00
CA ALA A 102 -11.28 -19.04 -12.71
C ALA A 102 -12.03 -20.27 -13.22
N LYS A 103 -11.32 -21.23 -13.82
CA LYS A 103 -11.87 -22.51 -14.26
C LYS A 103 -12.53 -23.26 -13.10
N ASN A 104 -11.87 -23.33 -11.95
CA ASN A 104 -12.41 -24.00 -10.76
C ASN A 104 -13.64 -23.28 -10.18
N ALA A 105 -13.76 -21.97 -10.41
CA ALA A 105 -14.90 -21.15 -10.00
C ALA A 105 -16.02 -21.07 -11.06
N GLY A 106 -15.91 -21.79 -12.18
CA GLY A 106 -16.88 -21.75 -13.28
C GLY A 106 -16.87 -20.43 -14.08
N GLN A 107 -15.79 -19.66 -14.00
CA GLN A 107 -15.55 -18.44 -14.77
C GLN A 107 -14.75 -18.75 -16.04
N ASP A 108 -14.76 -17.84 -17.03
CA ASP A 108 -14.02 -18.01 -18.28
C ASP A 108 -12.50 -17.84 -18.06
N PRO A 109 -11.70 -18.91 -18.17
CA PRO A 109 -10.25 -18.82 -18.02
C PRO A 109 -9.55 -18.33 -19.30
N ILE A 110 -10.22 -18.36 -20.46
CA ILE A 110 -9.61 -18.06 -21.76
C ILE A 110 -9.36 -16.56 -21.89
N SER A 111 -10.33 -15.73 -21.53
CA SER A 111 -10.17 -14.26 -21.54
C SER A 111 -8.97 -13.79 -20.73
N LEU A 112 -8.70 -14.38 -19.56
CA LEU A 112 -7.53 -14.05 -18.73
C LEU A 112 -6.19 -14.37 -19.43
N LEU A 113 -6.13 -15.49 -20.15
CA LEU A 113 -4.94 -15.88 -20.91
C LEU A 113 -4.76 -15.00 -22.15
N GLN A 114 -5.84 -14.61 -22.82
CA GLN A 114 -5.82 -13.70 -23.96
C GLN A 114 -5.36 -12.29 -23.56
N GLU A 115 -5.88 -11.75 -22.44
CA GLU A 115 -5.45 -10.47 -21.87
C GLU A 115 -3.94 -10.48 -21.56
N ALA A 116 -3.46 -11.53 -20.89
CA ALA A 116 -2.04 -11.67 -20.61
C ALA A 116 -1.20 -11.80 -21.88
N GLY A 117 -1.67 -12.55 -22.88
CA GLY A 117 -1.01 -12.67 -24.17
C GLY A 117 -0.87 -11.32 -24.89
N GLN A 118 -1.89 -10.46 -24.83
CA GLN A 118 -1.84 -9.10 -25.37
C GLN A 118 -0.81 -8.23 -24.66
N HIS A 119 -0.78 -8.26 -23.32
CA HIS A 119 0.22 -7.52 -22.54
C HIS A 119 1.65 -7.97 -22.87
N VAL A 120 1.89 -9.28 -22.96
CA VAL A 120 3.22 -9.80 -23.31
C VAL A 120 3.58 -9.46 -24.75
N ALA A 121 2.64 -9.54 -25.69
CA ALA A 121 2.90 -9.15 -27.08
C ALA A 121 3.29 -7.67 -27.20
N SER A 122 2.72 -6.80 -26.36
CA SER A 122 3.02 -5.36 -26.34
C SER A 122 4.48 -5.04 -26.02
N THR A 123 5.23 -5.98 -25.41
CA THR A 123 6.65 -5.79 -25.08
C THR A 123 7.57 -5.92 -26.30
N ALA A 124 7.11 -6.62 -27.35
CA ALA A 124 7.86 -6.81 -28.59
C ALA A 124 7.53 -5.75 -29.65
N ALA A 125 6.27 -5.33 -29.74
CA ALA A 125 5.83 -4.30 -30.67
C ALA A 125 4.55 -3.60 -30.17
N GLY A 126 4.53 -2.27 -30.23
CA GLY A 126 3.34 -1.46 -29.94
C GLY A 126 3.48 -0.55 -28.73
N ALA A 127 2.35 -0.03 -28.27
CA ALA A 127 2.27 0.73 -27.03
C ALA A 127 2.36 -0.26 -25.86
N LEU A 128 3.36 -0.08 -24.99
CA LEU A 128 3.59 -0.95 -23.85
C LEU A 128 2.35 -1.02 -22.97
N GLN A 129 1.97 -2.24 -22.58
CA GLN A 129 0.88 -2.50 -21.63
C GLN A 129 1.34 -3.57 -20.65
N LEU A 130 1.70 -3.14 -19.44
CA LEU A 130 2.08 -4.02 -18.35
C LEU A 130 0.83 -4.62 -17.70
N SER A 131 0.82 -5.93 -17.53
CA SER A 131 -0.29 -6.59 -16.86
C SER A 131 -0.32 -6.22 -15.39
N ARG A 132 -1.51 -5.85 -14.88
CA ARG A 132 -1.73 -5.68 -13.43
C ARG A 132 -1.38 -6.92 -12.61
N TYR A 133 -1.31 -8.10 -13.25
CA TYR A 133 -1.01 -9.37 -12.59
C TYR A 133 0.48 -9.71 -12.60
N SER A 134 1.33 -8.91 -13.25
CA SER A 134 2.77 -9.14 -13.34
C SER A 134 3.47 -9.21 -11.98
N LEU A 135 2.91 -8.57 -10.95
CA LEU A 135 3.50 -8.47 -9.61
C LEU A 135 2.42 -8.63 -8.52
N GLY A 136 2.73 -9.26 -7.39
CA GLY A 136 1.85 -9.35 -6.21
C GLY A 136 0.69 -10.38 -6.30
N TYR A 137 0.74 -11.28 -7.28
CA TYR A 137 -0.26 -12.33 -7.53
C TYR A 137 0.35 -13.74 -7.62
N SER A 138 1.53 -13.96 -7.04
CA SER A 138 2.18 -15.28 -7.01
C SER A 138 1.51 -16.28 -6.06
N ALA A 139 0.77 -15.80 -5.07
CA ALA A 139 0.02 -16.60 -4.11
C ALA A 139 -1.31 -15.92 -3.74
N SER A 140 -2.14 -16.60 -2.95
CA SER A 140 -3.39 -16.05 -2.41
C SER A 140 -3.15 -14.84 -1.50
N ASN A 141 -1.97 -14.75 -0.90
CA ASN A 141 -1.59 -13.73 0.08
C ASN A 141 -0.36 -12.96 -0.39
N VAL A 142 -0.25 -11.69 -0.03
CA VAL A 142 0.95 -10.88 -0.29
C VAL A 142 1.94 -11.11 0.86
N SER A 143 3.02 -11.84 0.60
CA SER A 143 4.07 -12.03 1.61
C SER A 143 4.98 -10.80 1.73
N SER A 144 5.76 -10.69 2.82
CA SER A 144 6.73 -9.60 2.95
C SER A 144 7.81 -9.63 1.86
N ASN A 145 8.13 -10.81 1.35
CA ASN A 145 9.01 -10.98 0.20
C ASN A 145 8.38 -10.47 -1.10
N GLU A 146 7.07 -10.70 -1.29
CA GLU A 146 6.36 -10.17 -2.46
C GLU A 146 6.31 -8.65 -2.46
N VAL A 147 6.08 -8.00 -1.30
CA VAL A 147 6.19 -6.53 -1.17
C VAL A 147 7.57 -6.04 -1.59
N ALA A 148 8.63 -6.71 -1.14
CA ALA A 148 10.00 -6.36 -1.51
C ALA A 148 10.29 -6.58 -3.01
N GLN A 149 9.74 -7.65 -3.60
CA GLN A 149 9.85 -7.94 -5.04
C GLN A 149 9.12 -6.90 -5.89
N ILE A 150 7.94 -6.44 -5.46
CA ILE A 150 7.21 -5.35 -6.13
C ILE A 150 8.07 -4.10 -6.20
N LEU A 151 8.60 -3.64 -5.06
CA LEU A 151 9.44 -2.43 -5.01
C LEU A 151 10.75 -2.62 -5.79
N THR A 152 11.33 -3.82 -5.74
CA THR A 152 12.51 -4.17 -6.53
C THR A 152 12.25 -4.13 -8.03
N ALA A 153 11.06 -4.54 -8.49
CA ALA A 153 10.67 -4.45 -9.90
C ALA A 153 10.58 -2.99 -10.36
N PHE A 154 10.13 -2.09 -9.50
CA PHE A 154 10.22 -0.64 -9.74
C PHE A 154 11.63 -0.07 -9.52
N HIS A 155 12.65 -0.90 -9.32
CA HIS A 155 14.03 -0.47 -9.08
C HIS A 155 14.25 0.38 -7.81
N ALA A 156 13.36 0.29 -6.84
CA ALA A 156 13.64 0.81 -5.50
C ALA A 156 14.58 -0.16 -4.76
N MET A 157 15.61 0.39 -4.11
CA MET A 157 16.52 -0.39 -3.27
C MET A 157 15.95 -0.57 -1.86
N ASP A 158 16.36 -1.63 -1.17
CA ASP A 158 16.13 -1.83 0.27
C ASP A 158 14.68 -1.57 0.74
N ALA A 159 13.74 -2.21 0.05
CA ALA A 159 12.30 -1.98 0.10
C ALA A 159 11.72 -1.69 1.50
N TRP A 160 11.99 -2.56 2.48
CA TRP A 160 11.43 -2.44 3.81
C TRP A 160 12.05 -1.32 4.64
N ASN A 161 13.33 -1.02 4.43
CA ASN A 161 13.98 0.09 5.10
C ASN A 161 13.50 1.42 4.51
N GLU A 162 13.26 1.51 3.19
CA GLU A 162 12.64 2.68 2.58
C GLU A 162 11.21 2.90 3.11
N ILE A 163 10.38 1.85 3.16
CA ILE A 163 9.03 1.93 3.75
C ILE A 163 9.10 2.44 5.20
N THR A 164 9.99 1.86 6.01
CA THR A 164 10.18 2.24 7.42
C THR A 164 10.66 3.68 7.55
N LEU A 165 11.62 4.10 6.72
CA LEU A 165 12.19 5.44 6.73
C LEU A 165 11.13 6.48 6.41
N ILE A 166 10.37 6.30 5.32
CA ILE A 166 9.26 7.20 4.97
C ILE A 166 8.21 7.25 6.07
N ALA A 167 7.78 6.10 6.60
CA ALA A 167 6.80 6.05 7.68
C ALA A 167 7.29 6.79 8.95
N SER A 168 8.56 6.63 9.30
CA SER A 168 9.17 7.29 10.46
C SER A 168 9.19 8.81 10.32
N ARG A 169 9.51 9.33 9.12
CA ARG A 169 9.45 10.76 8.78
C ARG A 169 8.03 11.32 8.89
N CYS A 170 7.02 10.47 8.72
CA CYS A 170 5.61 10.82 8.87
C CYS A 170 5.08 10.70 10.31
N GLY A 171 5.92 10.35 11.28
CA GLY A 171 5.55 10.22 12.69
C GLY A 171 5.08 8.83 13.12
N ALA A 172 5.05 7.83 12.24
CA ALA A 172 4.55 6.48 12.55
C ALA A 172 5.52 5.60 13.39
N GLY A 173 6.49 6.22 14.06
CA GLY A 173 7.50 5.55 14.89
C GLY A 173 8.71 5.00 14.10
N SER A 174 9.72 4.54 14.83
CA SER A 174 11.01 4.04 14.29
C SER A 174 11.12 2.51 14.25
N MET A 175 10.05 1.78 14.54
CA MET A 175 10.08 0.32 14.56
C MET A 175 10.20 -0.24 13.13
N PRO A 176 11.04 -1.27 12.90
CA PRO A 176 11.13 -1.93 11.60
C PRO A 176 9.78 -2.51 11.15
N LEU A 177 9.21 -1.96 10.07
CA LEU A 177 7.87 -2.33 9.62
C LEU A 177 7.79 -3.73 9.01
N LYS A 178 8.92 -4.31 8.57
CA LYS A 178 8.96 -5.70 8.10
C LYS A 178 8.54 -6.68 9.19
N ALA A 179 9.11 -6.54 10.39
CA ALA A 179 8.81 -7.42 11.51
C ALA A 179 7.34 -7.30 11.93
N ALA A 180 6.80 -6.07 11.92
CA ALA A 180 5.38 -5.82 12.14
C ALA A 180 4.49 -6.52 11.10
N TYR A 181 4.85 -6.44 9.81
CA TYR A 181 4.12 -7.14 8.75
C TYR A 181 4.15 -8.66 8.93
N ASP A 182 5.32 -9.23 9.20
CA ASP A 182 5.50 -10.67 9.40
C ASP A 182 4.71 -11.17 10.63
N GLN A 183 4.73 -10.41 11.73
CA GLN A 183 3.92 -10.71 12.92
C GLN A 183 2.42 -10.67 12.61
N ALA A 184 1.95 -9.64 11.90
CA ALA A 184 0.55 -9.53 11.52
C ALA A 184 0.11 -10.66 10.58
N MET A 185 0.99 -11.12 9.69
CA MET A 185 0.75 -12.27 8.83
C MET A 185 0.57 -13.56 9.66
N GLN A 186 1.40 -13.75 10.71
CA GLN A 186 1.26 -14.88 11.64
C GLN A 186 -0.05 -14.81 12.43
N LEU A 187 -0.41 -13.63 12.95
CA LEU A 187 -1.67 -13.41 13.67
C LEU A 187 -2.88 -13.71 12.78
N ARG A 188 -2.86 -13.23 11.53
CA ARG A 188 -3.89 -13.55 10.53
C ARG A 188 -3.98 -15.05 10.26
N HIS A 189 -2.85 -15.72 10.06
CA HIS A 189 -2.83 -17.17 9.82
C HIS A 189 -3.42 -17.95 10.99
N ALA A 190 -3.03 -17.60 12.22
CA ALA A 190 -3.61 -18.18 13.42
C ALA A 190 -5.13 -17.91 13.50
N ALA A 191 -5.55 -16.65 13.31
CA ALA A 191 -6.94 -16.24 13.36
C ALA A 191 -7.84 -16.95 12.33
N ALA A 192 -7.30 -17.31 11.16
CA ALA A 192 -8.05 -17.97 10.09
C ALA A 192 -8.15 -19.49 10.24
N HIS A 193 -7.17 -20.14 10.87
CA HIS A 193 -7.04 -21.60 10.86
C HIS A 193 -7.09 -22.26 12.24
N ASN A 194 -6.82 -21.52 13.31
CA ASN A 194 -6.84 -22.05 14.66
C ASN A 194 -8.09 -21.57 15.41
N ALA A 195 -8.98 -22.51 15.76
CA ALA A 195 -10.20 -22.22 16.52
C ALA A 195 -9.92 -21.62 17.91
N ASP A 196 -8.74 -21.87 18.46
CA ASP A 196 -8.29 -21.36 19.76
C ASP A 196 -7.44 -20.09 19.65
N ALA A 197 -7.23 -19.54 18.45
CA ALA A 197 -6.53 -18.28 18.28
C ALA A 197 -7.22 -17.17 19.09
N ASN A 198 -6.41 -16.33 19.74
CA ASN A 198 -6.90 -15.26 20.59
C ASN A 198 -6.25 -13.93 20.22
N THR A 199 -6.76 -13.30 19.16
CA THR A 199 -6.35 -11.94 18.80
C THR A 199 -6.80 -10.97 19.88
N GLN A 200 -5.86 -10.24 20.48
CA GLN A 200 -6.18 -9.25 21.51
C GLN A 200 -6.69 -7.95 20.87
N PRO A 201 -7.48 -7.12 21.59
CA PRO A 201 -7.94 -5.84 21.06
C PRO A 201 -6.76 -4.92 20.73
N ARG A 202 -5.70 -5.00 21.53
CA ARG A 202 -4.45 -4.26 21.31
C ARG A 202 -3.72 -4.72 20.04
N ASP A 203 -3.79 -5.99 19.67
CA ASP A 203 -3.17 -6.48 18.43
C ASP A 203 -3.84 -5.82 17.22
N LEU A 204 -5.17 -5.72 17.22
CA LEU A 204 -5.93 -5.05 16.17
C LEU A 204 -5.59 -3.56 16.08
N GLN A 205 -5.60 -2.84 17.21
CA GLN A 205 -5.28 -1.41 17.25
C GLN A 205 -3.84 -1.15 16.77
N THR A 206 -2.89 -1.96 17.26
CA THR A 206 -1.48 -1.86 16.87
C THR A 206 -1.34 -2.11 15.37
N PHE A 207 -1.95 -3.17 14.86
CA PHE A 207 -1.89 -3.49 13.44
C PHE A 207 -2.55 -2.43 12.56
N CYS A 208 -3.65 -1.80 12.98
CA CYS A 208 -4.28 -0.71 12.21
C CYS A 208 -3.30 0.45 11.98
N SER A 209 -2.58 0.86 13.03
CA SER A 209 -1.56 1.92 12.92
C SER A 209 -0.38 1.50 12.02
N GLN A 210 0.09 0.25 12.16
CA GLN A 210 1.18 -0.30 11.36
C GLN A 210 0.77 -0.45 9.89
N ALA A 211 -0.46 -0.88 9.62
CA ALA A 211 -0.97 -1.03 8.26
C ALA A 211 -1.02 0.32 7.53
N ILE A 212 -1.43 1.40 8.21
CA ILE A 212 -1.38 2.77 7.65
C ILE A 212 0.08 3.15 7.34
N ALA A 213 1.00 2.90 8.27
CA ALA A 213 2.42 3.20 8.10
C ALA A 213 3.05 2.45 6.92
N ILE A 214 2.74 1.15 6.80
CA ILE A 214 3.21 0.28 5.71
C ILE A 214 2.62 0.74 4.38
N ALA A 215 1.31 0.97 4.32
CA ALA A 215 0.62 1.39 3.10
C ALA A 215 1.12 2.77 2.61
N LEU A 216 1.33 3.71 3.53
CA LEU A 216 1.91 5.02 3.26
C LEU A 216 3.33 4.91 2.69
N GLY A 217 4.21 4.20 3.40
CA GLY A 217 5.60 4.03 3.00
C GLY A 217 5.70 3.31 1.66
N PHE A 218 4.92 2.25 1.46
CA PHE A 218 4.86 1.51 0.20
C PHE A 218 4.40 2.41 -0.94
N ASP A 219 3.28 3.13 -0.80
CA ASP A 219 2.71 3.95 -1.87
C ASP A 219 3.64 5.09 -2.27
N VAL A 220 4.25 5.78 -1.31
CA VAL A 220 5.19 6.86 -1.57
C VAL A 220 6.42 6.34 -2.32
N VAL A 221 7.04 5.26 -1.83
CA VAL A 221 8.24 4.65 -2.42
C VAL A 221 7.93 4.15 -3.83
N ALA A 222 6.86 3.37 -3.99
CA ALA A 222 6.46 2.78 -5.26
C ALA A 222 6.05 3.86 -6.28
N SER A 223 5.31 4.89 -5.85
CA SER A 223 4.90 5.98 -6.74
C SER A 223 6.10 6.80 -7.23
N ARG A 224 7.04 7.15 -6.34
CA ARG A 224 8.27 7.85 -6.73
C ARG A 224 9.09 7.03 -7.72
N ALA A 225 9.30 5.75 -7.45
CA ALA A 225 10.04 4.84 -8.32
C ALA A 225 9.36 4.69 -9.70
N ALA A 226 8.05 4.47 -9.72
CA ALA A 226 7.27 4.36 -10.95
C ALA A 226 7.31 5.64 -11.79
N ARG A 227 7.26 6.83 -11.16
CA ARG A 227 7.41 8.11 -11.88
C ARG A 227 8.78 8.22 -12.53
N LEU A 228 9.86 7.94 -11.79
CA LEU A 228 11.22 8.00 -12.34
C LEU A 228 11.39 7.03 -13.53
N LEU A 229 10.81 5.83 -13.46
CA LEU A 229 10.79 4.89 -14.59
C LEU A 229 9.95 5.39 -15.78
N LYS A 230 8.80 6.00 -15.50
CA LYS A 230 7.91 6.57 -16.52
C LYS A 230 8.57 7.72 -17.27
N GLU A 231 9.31 8.56 -16.56
CA GLU A 231 10.02 9.72 -17.13
C GLU A 231 11.36 9.34 -17.78
N GLY A 232 11.83 8.11 -17.57
CA GLY A 232 13.11 7.64 -18.09
C GLY A 232 14.31 8.27 -17.39
N ASP A 233 14.22 8.49 -16.07
CA ASP A 233 15.34 9.01 -15.30
C ASP A 233 16.57 8.06 -15.44
N PRO A 234 17.72 8.57 -15.91
CA PRO A 234 18.89 7.72 -16.17
C PRO A 234 19.39 6.97 -14.93
N THR A 235 19.20 7.54 -13.74
CA THR A 235 19.70 6.98 -12.48
C THR A 235 18.96 5.69 -12.13
N ILE A 236 17.62 5.70 -12.24
CA ILE A 236 16.80 4.52 -11.93
C ILE A 236 16.88 3.44 -13.02
N LEU A 237 17.14 3.83 -14.27
CA LEU A 237 17.36 2.88 -15.36
C LEU A 237 18.70 2.16 -15.21
N ALA A 238 19.74 2.87 -14.77
CA ALA A 238 21.08 2.30 -14.60
C ALA A 238 21.21 1.40 -13.35
N ALA A 239 20.55 1.74 -12.25
CA ALA A 239 20.68 1.00 -10.99
C ALA A 239 19.44 1.10 -10.12
N LYS A 240 19.36 0.24 -9.10
CA LYS A 240 18.36 0.42 -8.03
C LYS A 240 18.70 1.67 -7.24
N VAL A 241 17.69 2.46 -6.90
CA VAL A 241 17.86 3.77 -6.25
C VAL A 241 17.19 3.82 -4.89
N ARG A 242 17.75 4.67 -4.01
CA ARG A 242 17.12 5.07 -2.78
C ARG A 242 16.15 6.21 -3.07
N VAL A 243 14.86 5.92 -3.13
CA VAL A 243 13.86 6.93 -3.53
C VAL A 243 13.58 7.95 -2.45
N SER A 244 13.93 7.64 -1.21
CA SER A 244 13.81 8.55 -0.07
C SER A 244 14.83 9.70 -0.12
N ASP A 245 15.94 9.53 -0.85
CA ASP A 245 16.95 10.57 -1.03
C ASP A 245 16.37 11.73 -1.86
N GLY A 246 16.40 12.94 -1.31
CA GLY A 246 15.85 14.14 -1.95
C GLY A 246 14.32 14.20 -2.02
N LEU A 247 13.61 13.20 -1.48
CA LEU A 247 12.16 13.28 -1.29
C LEU A 247 11.86 14.27 -0.16
N VAL A 248 10.90 15.18 -0.37
CA VAL A 248 10.42 16.10 0.66
C VAL A 248 8.94 15.84 0.89
N LEU A 249 8.55 15.68 2.16
CA LEU A 249 7.16 15.50 2.54
C LEU A 249 6.49 16.85 2.84
N ARG A 250 5.18 16.90 2.61
CA ARG A 250 4.31 17.96 3.13
C ARG A 250 3.36 17.37 4.17
N PHE A 251 3.20 18.10 5.25
CA PHE A 251 2.30 17.73 6.33
C PHE A 251 1.10 18.64 6.38
N LEU A 252 -0.07 18.04 6.58
CA LEU A 252 -1.30 18.74 6.90
C LEU A 252 -1.72 18.36 8.32
N ASP A 253 -1.34 19.22 9.27
CA ASP A 253 -1.55 18.96 10.70
C ASP A 253 -2.90 19.51 11.16
N HIS A 254 -3.69 18.69 11.84
CA HIS A 254 -4.95 19.12 12.41
C HIS A 254 -4.72 19.76 13.79
N GLU A 255 -4.84 21.08 13.86
CA GLU A 255 -4.66 21.87 15.09
C GLU A 255 -5.97 22.58 15.48
N ALA A 256 -6.02 23.09 16.72
CA ALA A 256 -7.21 23.80 17.24
C ALA A 256 -7.63 25.01 16.39
N LYS A 257 -6.69 25.65 15.67
CA LYS A 257 -6.94 26.83 14.82
C LYS A 257 -7.31 26.47 13.37
N GLY A 258 -7.28 25.19 13.01
CA GLY A 258 -7.51 24.68 11.66
C GLY A 258 -6.41 23.72 11.18
N CYS A 259 -6.45 23.39 9.90
CA CYS A 259 -5.44 22.57 9.24
C CYS A 259 -4.24 23.42 8.82
N VAL A 260 -3.06 23.03 9.30
CA VAL A 260 -1.80 23.74 9.07
C VAL A 260 -0.93 22.96 8.07
N GLU A 261 -0.61 23.59 6.93
CA GLU A 261 0.30 23.04 5.93
C GLU A 261 1.75 23.38 6.30
N ARG A 262 2.63 22.38 6.37
CA ARG A 262 4.08 22.54 6.59
C ARG A 262 4.87 21.71 5.61
N LYS A 263 6.05 22.20 5.21
CA LYS A 263 7.07 21.34 4.58
C LYS A 263 7.86 20.62 5.66
N GLU A 264 8.30 19.42 5.35
CA GLU A 264 9.21 18.66 6.21
C GLU A 264 10.46 19.47 6.57
N GLY A 265 10.91 19.36 7.82
CA GLY A 265 12.06 20.10 8.35
C GLY A 265 11.79 21.60 8.58
N THR A 266 10.58 22.11 8.32
CA THR A 266 10.25 23.54 8.50
C THR A 266 9.22 23.74 9.60
N ALA A 267 9.52 24.63 10.56
CA ALA A 267 8.57 25.00 11.61
C ALA A 267 7.50 25.98 11.10
N ARG A 268 7.82 26.77 10.08
CA ARG A 268 6.95 27.81 9.52
C ARG A 268 5.81 27.18 8.74
N ALA A 269 4.57 27.54 9.09
CA ALA A 269 3.40 27.20 8.31
C ALA A 269 3.47 27.84 6.92
N VAL A 270 3.22 27.05 5.88
CA VAL A 270 2.97 27.54 4.51
C VAL A 270 1.63 28.26 4.48
N LYS A 271 0.59 27.66 5.07
CA LYS A 271 -0.75 28.22 5.16
C LYS A 271 -1.57 27.54 6.26
N ILE A 272 -2.55 28.26 6.78
CA ILE A 272 -3.57 27.75 7.72
C ILE A 272 -4.93 27.89 7.05
N THR A 273 -5.73 26.82 7.03
CA THR A 273 -7.12 26.82 6.55
C THR A 273 -8.03 26.28 7.64
N ARG A 274 -9.28 26.75 7.71
CA ARG A 274 -10.28 26.17 8.62
C ARG A 274 -10.94 24.93 8.04
N ASP A 275 -11.21 24.92 6.74
CA ASP A 275 -11.82 23.78 6.04
C ASP A 275 -10.76 22.71 5.69
N PRO A 276 -10.88 21.48 6.20
CA PRO A 276 -9.96 20.38 5.87
C PRO A 276 -9.92 20.02 4.39
N ASP A 277 -11.06 20.05 3.70
CA ASP A 277 -11.15 19.64 2.30
C ASP A 277 -10.48 20.65 1.37
N GLU A 278 -10.72 21.95 1.61
CA GLU A 278 -9.99 23.03 0.94
C GLU A 278 -8.49 22.96 1.23
N ALA A 279 -8.11 22.68 2.48
CA ALA A 279 -6.71 22.58 2.88
C ALA A 279 -6.00 21.45 2.12
N LEU A 280 -6.61 20.27 2.03
CA LEU A 280 -6.07 19.13 1.30
C LEU A 280 -5.95 19.45 -0.20
N LYS A 281 -7.01 19.94 -0.85
CA LYS A 281 -6.99 20.29 -2.28
C LYS A 281 -5.86 21.26 -2.61
N ARG A 282 -5.67 22.28 -1.77
CA ARG A 282 -4.61 23.27 -1.97
C ARG A 282 -3.22 22.69 -1.70
N ALA A 283 -3.05 21.92 -0.62
CA ALA A 283 -1.78 21.27 -0.30
C ALA A 283 -1.35 20.34 -1.45
N VAL A 284 -2.28 19.55 -1.99
CA VAL A 284 -2.04 18.68 -3.16
C VAL A 284 -1.65 19.50 -4.38
N LYS A 285 -2.37 20.58 -4.70
CA LYS A 285 -2.01 21.47 -5.82
C LYS A 285 -0.61 22.08 -5.68
N ASN A 286 -0.22 22.45 -4.46
CA ASN A 286 1.11 23.01 -4.18
C ASN A 286 2.21 21.94 -4.30
N ALA A 287 1.92 20.74 -3.80
CA ALA A 287 2.79 19.57 -3.80
C ALA A 287 3.07 19.03 -5.20
N GLN A 288 2.06 18.99 -6.08
CA GLN A 288 2.15 18.44 -7.44
C GLN A 288 3.32 19.02 -8.24
N LYS A 289 3.61 20.31 -8.07
CA LYS A 289 4.70 20.99 -8.80
C LYS A 289 6.09 20.46 -8.48
N ALA A 290 6.27 19.91 -7.29
CA ALA A 290 7.55 19.41 -6.79
C ALA A 290 7.50 17.91 -6.47
N TYR A 291 6.40 17.23 -6.84
CA TYR A 291 6.13 15.84 -6.51
C TYR A 291 6.24 15.52 -5.01
N GLU A 292 5.90 16.45 -4.13
CA GLU A 292 6.04 16.27 -2.68
C GLU A 292 4.81 15.54 -2.09
N PRO A 293 4.91 14.30 -1.57
CA PRO A 293 3.75 13.62 -1.01
C PRO A 293 3.12 14.41 0.14
N VAL A 294 1.80 14.47 0.17
CA VAL A 294 1.05 15.16 1.23
C VAL A 294 0.54 14.15 2.23
N VAL A 295 0.83 14.34 3.51
CA VAL A 295 0.39 13.46 4.60
C VAL A 295 -0.42 14.26 5.61
N SER A 296 -1.68 13.87 5.81
CA SER A 296 -2.52 14.44 6.86
C SER A 296 -2.24 13.71 8.17
N ARG A 297 -2.05 14.45 9.26
CA ARG A 297 -1.68 13.90 10.57
C ARG A 297 -2.65 14.31 11.65
N ASP A 298 -2.84 13.43 12.64
CA ASP A 298 -3.62 13.74 13.82
C ASP A 298 -2.87 14.71 14.76
N ALA A 299 -3.51 15.10 15.86
CA ALA A 299 -2.92 15.99 16.85
C ALA A 299 -1.67 15.41 17.56
N ARG A 300 -1.43 14.09 17.45
CA ARG A 300 -0.25 13.40 17.98
C ARG A 300 0.87 13.32 16.94
N GLY A 301 0.64 13.82 15.73
CA GLY A 301 1.58 13.74 14.61
C GLY A 301 1.59 12.38 13.94
N LEU A 302 0.59 11.52 14.15
CA LEU A 302 0.47 10.23 13.48
C LEU A 302 -0.24 10.38 12.13
N PRO A 303 0.17 9.63 11.09
CA PRO A 303 -0.48 9.71 9.79
C PRO A 303 -1.91 9.18 9.83
N LEU A 304 -2.84 9.94 9.26
CA LEU A 304 -4.25 9.58 9.09
C LEU A 304 -4.60 9.21 7.64
N SER A 305 -4.03 9.95 6.69
CA SER A 305 -4.24 9.76 5.26
C SER A 305 -3.09 10.40 4.49
N TRP A 306 -2.95 10.05 3.21
CA TRP A 306 -1.92 10.65 2.37
C TRP A 306 -2.35 10.78 0.92
N VAL A 307 -1.59 11.57 0.16
CA VAL A 307 -1.66 11.70 -1.29
C VAL A 307 -0.25 11.63 -1.86
N ALA A 308 0.06 10.52 -2.55
CA ALA A 308 1.25 10.44 -3.39
C ALA A 308 1.05 11.31 -4.64
N THR A 309 2.00 12.18 -4.95
CA THR A 309 1.89 13.17 -6.02
C THR A 309 2.65 12.82 -7.28
N ASP A 310 3.45 11.76 -7.22
CA ASP A 310 4.31 11.31 -8.31
C ASP A 310 3.52 10.70 -9.49
N VAL A 311 2.40 10.05 -9.19
CA VAL A 311 1.59 9.31 -10.15
C VAL A 311 0.12 9.58 -9.84
N MET A 312 -0.33 10.76 -10.26
CA MET A 312 -1.74 11.21 -10.25
C MET A 312 -2.32 11.25 -11.65
#